data_AF-A0A075V0S4-F1
#
_entry.id   AF-A0A075V0S4-F1
#
_cell.length_a   1.000
_cell.length_b   1.000
_cell.length_c   1.000
_cell.angle_alpha   90.00
_cell.angle_beta   90.00
_cell.angle_gamma   90.00
#
_symmetry.space_group_name_H-M   'P 1'
#
loop_
_entity.id
_entity.type
_entity.pdbx_description
1 polymer ?
#
loop_
_entity_poly.entity_id
_entity_poly.type
_entity_poly.pdbx_seq_one_letter_code
_entity_poly.pdbx_strand_id
1 'polypeptide(L)'
;MRVKNGTSRIAKVGAIAVFATGLALGSYSVANAETVESVSVTPTSGLADGATVQVSGSGLAANSTFWIGECGQVGTECLGDAGRVLQVTSDGSGSFSTPLTVVKQFNGHKLDGSTVAVDCNSTQCAVGVFNADASSVGKVTISFN
;
A
#
# COMPACT_ATOMS: atom_id res chain seq x y z
N MET A 1 -22.77 44.98 -47.29
CA MET A 1 -23.59 44.37 -46.20
C MET A 1 -22.88 44.61 -44.88
N ARG A 2 -23.48 45.36 -43.96
CA ARG A 2 -23.00 45.57 -42.61
C ARG A 2 -24.24 45.67 -41.72
N VAL A 3 -24.42 44.72 -40.81
CA VAL A 3 -25.46 44.80 -39.78
C VAL A 3 -24.80 44.54 -38.44
N LYS A 4 -24.78 45.58 -37.62
CA LYS A 4 -24.59 45.54 -36.17
C LYS A 4 -25.70 46.42 -35.59
N ASN A 5 -26.56 45.86 -34.74
CA ASN A 5 -27.01 46.43 -33.45
C ASN A 5 -28.46 46.09 -33.04
N GLY A 6 -28.60 45.74 -31.76
CA GLY A 6 -29.75 46.05 -30.88
C GLY A 6 -30.94 45.10 -31.02
N THR A 7 -31.65 44.65 -29.99
CA THR A 7 -31.90 45.22 -28.65
C THR A 7 -32.56 44.14 -27.77
N SER A 8 -32.33 44.23 -26.46
CA SER A 8 -33.02 43.51 -25.38
C SER A 8 -34.55 43.73 -25.41
N ARG A 9 -35.36 42.71 -25.11
CA ARG A 9 -36.52 42.77 -24.17
C ARG A 9 -36.92 41.38 -23.67
N ILE A 10 -36.78 41.19 -22.36
CA ILE A 10 -37.33 40.08 -21.56
C ILE A 10 -38.84 40.29 -21.43
N ALA A 11 -39.66 39.26 -21.68
CA ALA A 11 -41.08 39.29 -21.38
C ALA A 11 -41.64 37.95 -20.90
N LYS A 12 -41.98 37.96 -19.60
CA LYS A 12 -43.13 37.31 -18.93
C LYS A 12 -43.11 35.79 -18.69
N VAL A 13 -42.77 35.52 -17.43
CA VAL A 13 -43.16 34.42 -16.56
C VAL A 13 -44.65 34.06 -16.68
N GLY A 14 -44.93 32.76 -16.75
CA GLY A 14 -46.22 32.13 -16.44
C GLY A 14 -45.94 30.87 -15.63
N ALA A 15 -46.26 30.93 -14.34
CA ALA A 15 -45.91 29.95 -13.30
C ALA A 15 -46.81 28.71 -13.30
N ILE A 16 -46.22 27.56 -12.94
CA ILE A 16 -46.94 26.51 -12.22
C ILE A 16 -46.16 26.30 -10.92
N ALA A 17 -46.81 26.60 -9.80
CA ALA A 17 -46.30 26.36 -8.46
C ALA A 17 -47.17 25.30 -7.78
N VAL A 18 -46.55 24.19 -7.38
CA VAL A 18 -46.97 23.42 -6.21
C VAL A 18 -45.76 23.31 -5.28
N PHE A 19 -45.95 23.89 -4.10
CA PHE A 19 -45.12 23.91 -2.89
C PHE A 19 -45.23 22.54 -2.17
N ALA A 20 -44.35 22.04 -1.32
CA ALA A 20 -42.99 22.35 -0.86
C ALA A 20 -42.55 21.16 0.03
N THR A 21 -41.31 20.66 -0.08
CA THR A 21 -40.55 20.01 1.02
C THR A 21 -39.14 19.67 0.53
N GLY A 22 -38.13 20.35 1.11
CA GLY A 22 -36.76 19.84 1.19
C GLY A 22 -35.83 20.05 0.00
N LEU A 23 -35.56 21.30 -0.43
CA LEU A 23 -34.24 21.60 -1.01
C LEU A 23 -33.21 21.60 0.13
N ALA A 24 -32.77 20.41 0.54
CA ALA A 24 -31.48 20.28 1.20
C ALA A 24 -30.44 20.07 0.10
N LEU A 25 -29.73 21.14 -0.29
CA LEU A 25 -28.40 21.00 -0.86
C LEU A 25 -27.49 20.49 0.27
N GLY A 26 -27.68 19.22 0.65
CA GLY A 26 -26.76 18.53 1.53
C GLY A 26 -25.50 18.31 0.72
N SER A 27 -24.41 18.94 1.13
CA SER A 27 -23.06 18.54 0.77
C SER A 27 -22.91 17.08 1.18
N TYR A 28 -23.26 16.14 0.29
CA TYR A 28 -22.99 14.74 0.53
C TYR A 28 -21.49 14.56 0.33
N SER A 29 -20.76 14.48 1.43
CA SER A 29 -19.40 13.97 1.39
C SER A 29 -19.50 12.55 0.87
N VAL A 30 -19.12 12.32 -0.39
CA VAL A 30 -18.73 10.98 -0.82
C VAL A 30 -17.47 10.65 -0.03
N ALA A 31 -17.65 9.99 1.10
CA ALA A 31 -16.56 9.33 1.78
C ALA A 31 -16.02 8.30 0.78
N ASN A 32 -14.95 8.66 0.06
CA ASN A 32 -14.10 7.63 -0.52
C ASN A 32 -13.63 6.84 0.68
N ALA A 33 -14.04 5.58 0.77
CA ALA A 33 -13.34 4.64 1.62
C ALA A 33 -11.93 4.56 1.05
N GLU A 34 -11.03 5.40 1.55
CA GLU A 34 -9.60 5.25 1.30
C GLU A 34 -9.27 3.86 1.84
N THR A 35 -8.98 2.94 0.93
CA THR A 35 -8.50 1.61 1.30
C THR A 35 -7.14 1.81 1.93
N VAL A 36 -7.09 1.82 3.26
CA VAL A 36 -5.84 1.90 3.99
C VAL A 36 -5.08 0.61 3.72
N GLU A 37 -3.95 0.71 3.05
CA GLU A 37 -3.05 -0.42 2.82
C GLU A 37 -2.58 -0.96 4.17
N SER A 38 -2.63 -2.28 4.32
CA SER A 38 -2.20 -2.95 5.55
C SER A 38 -1.41 -4.20 5.24
N VAL A 39 -0.33 -4.41 5.99
CA VAL A 39 0.52 -5.59 5.93
C VAL A 39 0.58 -6.23 7.32
N SER A 40 0.46 -7.55 7.37
CA SER A 40 0.60 -8.33 8.60
C SER A 40 1.49 -9.55 8.38
N VAL A 41 2.15 -9.98 9.46
CA VAL A 41 3.02 -11.17 9.48
C VAL A 41 2.66 -12.00 10.71
N THR A 42 2.62 -13.32 10.59
CA THR A 42 2.35 -14.21 11.72
C THR A 42 3.06 -15.56 11.56
N PRO A 43 3.80 -16.04 12.56
CA PRO A 43 4.23 -15.35 13.78
C PRO A 43 5.24 -14.22 13.51
N THR A 44 5.41 -13.30 14.47
CA THR A 44 6.43 -12.22 14.39
C THR A 44 7.57 -12.39 15.37
N SER A 45 7.45 -13.25 16.38
CA SER A 45 8.45 -13.37 17.44
C SER A 45 8.68 -14.82 17.80
N GLY A 46 9.80 -15.07 18.49
CA GLY A 46 10.21 -16.41 18.87
C GLY A 46 10.45 -17.32 17.67
N LEU A 47 10.93 -16.74 16.56
CA LEU A 47 11.17 -17.44 15.32
C LEU A 47 12.44 -18.29 15.43
N ALA A 48 12.39 -19.52 14.91
CA ALA A 48 13.58 -20.31 14.66
C ALA A 48 14.23 -19.86 13.35
N ASP A 49 15.52 -20.14 13.19
CA ASP A 49 16.15 -19.99 11.88
C ASP A 49 15.47 -20.91 10.85
N GLY A 50 15.12 -20.37 9.68
CA GLY A 50 14.34 -21.09 8.67
C GLY A 50 12.84 -21.23 8.99
N ALA A 51 12.30 -20.49 9.96
CA ALA A 51 10.87 -20.49 10.24
C ALA A 51 10.05 -19.96 9.05
N THR A 52 8.87 -20.55 8.84
CA THR A 52 7.87 -20.02 7.90
C THR A 52 6.92 -19.10 8.63
N VAL A 53 6.77 -17.88 8.11
CA VAL A 53 5.77 -16.90 8.54
C VAL A 53 4.73 -16.71 7.43
N GLN A 54 3.49 -16.42 7.81
CA GLN A 54 2.44 -16.03 6.89
C GLN A 54 2.44 -14.51 6.74
N VAL A 55 2.62 -14.02 5.51
CA VAL A 55 2.55 -12.60 5.18
C VAL A 55 1.23 -12.33 4.47
N SER A 56 0.47 -11.35 4.95
CA SER A 56 -0.79 -10.94 4.32
C SER A 56 -0.80 -9.44 4.03
N GLY A 57 -1.41 -9.08 2.91
CA GLY A 57 -1.66 -7.70 2.51
C GLY A 57 -3.13 -7.50 2.16
N SER A 58 -3.67 -6.32 2.45
CA SER A 58 -5.03 -5.92 2.08
C SER A 58 -5.14 -4.42 1.85
N GLY A 59 -6.20 -3.99 1.15
CA GLY A 59 -6.39 -2.59 0.76
C GLY A 59 -5.45 -2.15 -0.38
N LEU A 60 -4.80 -3.11 -1.03
CA LEU A 60 -3.84 -2.88 -2.11
C LEU A 60 -4.55 -2.66 -3.44
N ALA A 61 -3.83 -2.14 -4.43
CA ALA A 61 -4.32 -2.17 -5.81
C ALA A 61 -4.61 -3.62 -6.24
N ALA A 62 -5.79 -3.87 -6.80
CA ALA A 62 -6.22 -5.19 -7.24
C ALA A 62 -5.40 -5.70 -8.43
N ASN A 63 -5.18 -7.02 -8.51
CA ASN A 63 -4.42 -7.68 -9.58
C ASN A 63 -3.02 -7.06 -9.82
N SER A 64 -2.41 -6.52 -8.77
CA SER A 64 -1.13 -5.80 -8.84
C SER A 64 -0.02 -6.64 -8.22
N THR A 65 1.19 -6.47 -8.74
CA THR A 65 2.36 -7.25 -8.32
C THR A 65 3.13 -6.55 -7.21
N PHE A 66 3.50 -7.31 -6.18
CA PHE A 66 4.28 -6.87 -5.03
C PHE A 66 5.45 -7.80 -4.78
N TRP A 67 6.46 -7.29 -4.08
CA TRP A 67 7.64 -8.03 -3.67
C TRP A 67 7.71 -8.10 -2.16
N ILE A 68 7.99 -9.28 -1.63
CA ILE A 68 8.04 -9.56 -0.20
C ILE A 68 9.42 -10.07 0.13
N GLY A 69 10.05 -9.49 1.14
CA GLY A 69 11.37 -9.91 1.57
C GLY A 69 11.63 -9.60 3.04
N GLU A 70 12.53 -10.37 3.62
CA GLU A 70 13.15 -10.06 4.90
C GLU A 70 14.26 -9.01 4.71
N CYS A 71 14.37 -8.06 5.63
CA CYS A 71 15.46 -7.09 5.65
C CYS A 71 15.92 -6.75 7.08
N GLY A 72 17.20 -6.41 7.21
CA GLY A 72 17.82 -5.95 8.44
C GLY A 72 18.05 -4.45 8.39
N GLN A 73 17.69 -3.75 9.46
CA GLN A 73 17.87 -2.31 9.56
C GLN A 73 19.34 -1.96 9.88
N VAL A 74 20.07 -1.45 8.90
CA VAL A 74 21.47 -1.03 9.02
C VAL A 74 21.56 0.47 8.76
N GLY A 75 21.72 1.25 9.84
CA GLY A 75 21.60 2.71 9.78
C GLY A 75 20.19 3.12 9.36
N THR A 76 20.07 3.92 8.31
CA THR A 76 18.78 4.35 7.76
C THR A 76 18.22 3.39 6.70
N GLU A 77 18.99 2.38 6.30
CA GLU A 77 18.63 1.46 5.21
C GLU A 77 18.06 0.14 5.76
N CYS A 78 17.17 -0.49 5.01
CA CYS A 78 16.77 -1.87 5.25
C CYS A 78 17.37 -2.75 4.17
N LEU A 79 18.40 -3.51 4.53
CA LEU A 79 19.15 -4.32 3.59
C LEU A 79 18.55 -5.73 3.58
N GLY A 80 17.99 -6.14 2.45
CA GLY A 80 17.41 -7.47 2.26
C GLY A 80 18.31 -8.39 1.45
N ASP A 81 18.02 -9.69 1.51
CA ASP A 81 18.62 -10.68 0.61
C ASP A 81 17.81 -10.76 -0.69
N ALA A 82 18.41 -10.28 -1.79
CA ALA A 82 17.76 -10.25 -3.10
C ALA A 82 17.42 -11.66 -3.63
N GLY A 83 18.15 -12.69 -3.21
CA GLY A 83 17.90 -14.08 -3.60
C GLY A 83 16.71 -14.72 -2.90
N ARG A 84 16.12 -14.05 -1.90
CA ARG A 84 15.03 -14.56 -1.06
C ARG A 84 13.74 -13.75 -1.17
N VAL A 85 13.66 -12.85 -2.15
CA VAL A 85 12.45 -12.05 -2.40
C VAL A 85 11.41 -12.91 -3.12
N LEU A 86 10.17 -12.86 -2.63
CA LEU A 86 9.02 -13.48 -3.26
C LEU A 86 8.23 -12.43 -4.04
N GLN A 87 7.78 -12.80 -5.25
CA GLN A 87 6.80 -12.03 -5.99
C GLN A 87 5.41 -12.56 -5.69
N VAL A 88 4.46 -11.68 -5.41
CA VAL A 88 3.04 -12.01 -5.25
C VAL A 88 2.18 -11.09 -6.10
N THR A 89 0.97 -11.53 -6.43
CA THR A 89 -0.05 -10.70 -7.06
C THR A 89 -1.26 -10.65 -6.13
N SER A 90 -1.75 -9.45 -5.85
CA SER A 90 -3.01 -9.27 -5.13
C SER A 90 -4.18 -9.80 -5.95
N ASP A 91 -5.23 -10.28 -5.29
CA ASP A 91 -6.45 -10.69 -5.94
C ASP A 91 -7.30 -9.49 -6.41
N GLY A 92 -8.49 -9.77 -6.95
CA GLY A 92 -9.45 -8.76 -7.39
C GLY A 92 -9.99 -7.86 -6.27
N SER A 93 -9.77 -8.23 -5.00
CA SER A 93 -10.12 -7.43 -3.82
C SER A 93 -8.97 -6.58 -3.29
N GLY A 94 -7.76 -6.71 -3.88
CA GLY A 94 -6.57 -6.03 -3.37
C GLY A 94 -5.93 -6.74 -2.18
N SER A 95 -6.08 -8.07 -2.09
CA SER A 95 -5.55 -8.87 -0.98
C SER A 95 -4.59 -9.95 -1.45
N PHE A 96 -3.63 -10.34 -0.60
CA PHE A 96 -2.84 -11.56 -0.80
C PHE A 96 -2.55 -12.21 0.56
N SER A 97 -2.23 -13.51 0.53
CA SER A 97 -1.61 -14.19 1.67
C SER A 97 -0.61 -15.22 1.14
N THR A 98 0.66 -15.14 1.57
CA THR A 98 1.70 -16.07 1.14
C THR A 98 2.64 -16.46 2.29
N PRO A 99 3.13 -17.71 2.34
CA PRO A 99 4.20 -18.08 3.25
C PRO A 99 5.54 -17.48 2.81
N LEU A 100 6.36 -17.04 3.77
CA LEU A 100 7.75 -16.61 3.60
C LEU A 100 8.62 -17.37 4.59
N THR A 101 9.75 -17.91 4.13
CA THR A 101 10.77 -18.48 5.02
C THR A 101 11.76 -17.39 5.41
N VAL A 102 11.83 -17.07 6.69
CA VAL A 102 12.77 -16.11 7.26
C VAL A 102 13.98 -16.81 7.88
N VAL A 103 15.13 -16.15 7.88
CA VAL A 103 16.40 -16.68 8.39
C VAL A 103 17.09 -15.69 9.31
N LYS A 104 17.74 -16.21 10.35
CA LYS A 104 18.36 -15.36 11.37
C LYS A 104 19.54 -14.57 10.81
N GLN A 105 20.24 -15.13 9.82
CA GLN A 105 21.42 -14.53 9.22
C GLN A 105 21.35 -14.59 7.70
N PHE A 106 21.72 -13.49 7.06
CA PHE A 106 21.77 -13.37 5.60
C PHE A 106 22.71 -12.24 5.17
N ASN A 107 23.01 -12.18 3.88
CA ASN A 107 23.77 -11.07 3.30
C ASN A 107 22.80 -10.02 2.77
N GLY A 108 22.70 -8.88 3.46
CA GLY A 108 21.92 -7.74 3.02
C GLY A 108 22.64 -6.99 1.89
N HIS A 109 21.93 -6.64 0.83
CA HIS A 109 22.49 -5.96 -0.34
C HIS A 109 22.32 -4.43 -0.26
N LYS A 110 23.38 -3.69 -0.54
CA LYS A 110 23.36 -2.23 -0.74
C LYS A 110 23.11 -1.87 -2.20
N LEU A 111 22.74 -0.61 -2.42
CA LEU A 111 22.54 -0.04 -3.76
C LEU A 111 23.83 -0.01 -4.60
N ASP A 112 25.00 0.04 -3.97
CA ASP A 112 26.31 0.00 -4.63
C ASP A 112 26.74 -1.43 -5.04
N GLY A 113 25.91 -2.44 -4.76
CA GLY A 113 26.16 -3.85 -5.06
C GLY A 113 26.99 -4.59 -4.01
N SER A 114 27.51 -3.90 -2.99
CA SER A 114 28.19 -4.55 -1.87
C SER A 114 27.19 -5.23 -0.92
N THR A 115 27.69 -6.16 -0.11
CA THR A 115 26.89 -6.90 0.88
C THR A 115 27.35 -6.62 2.29
N VAL A 116 26.40 -6.62 3.23
CA VAL A 116 26.65 -6.56 4.68
C VAL A 116 26.03 -7.79 5.32
N ALA A 117 26.79 -8.45 6.19
CA ALA A 117 26.24 -9.54 7.00
C ALA A 117 25.20 -8.96 7.97
N VAL A 118 23.97 -9.45 7.91
CA VAL A 118 22.89 -9.14 8.84
C VAL A 118 22.73 -10.32 9.78
N ASP A 119 22.66 -10.03 11.08
CA ASP A 119 22.28 -10.98 12.13
C ASP A 119 21.11 -10.40 12.93
N CYS A 120 19.94 -11.03 12.81
CA CYS A 120 18.71 -10.60 13.45
C CYS A 120 18.70 -10.72 14.98
N ASN A 121 19.75 -11.28 15.60
CA ASN A 121 19.95 -11.21 17.05
C ASN A 121 20.52 -9.85 17.51
N SER A 122 21.23 -9.14 16.63
CA SER A 122 21.87 -7.85 16.95
C SER A 122 21.38 -6.69 16.07
N THR A 123 20.67 -7.01 14.99
CA THR A 123 20.09 -6.08 14.03
C THR A 123 18.57 -6.21 14.08
N GLN A 124 17.85 -5.09 14.05
CA GLN A 124 16.39 -5.16 13.96
C GLN A 124 15.99 -5.66 12.58
N CYS A 125 15.45 -6.88 12.52
CA CYS A 125 14.91 -7.45 11.30
C CYS A 125 13.40 -7.21 11.17
N ALA A 126 12.94 -7.20 9.92
CA ALA A 126 11.55 -7.03 9.56
C ALA A 126 11.25 -7.74 8.22
N VAL A 127 9.98 -8.05 8.00
CA VAL A 127 9.46 -8.43 6.68
C VAL A 127 8.79 -7.20 6.06
N GLY A 128 9.19 -6.87 4.84
CA GLY A 128 8.64 -5.74 4.07
C GLY A 128 7.88 -6.21 2.84
N VAL A 129 6.88 -5.42 2.45
CA VAL A 129 6.16 -5.52 1.19
C VAL A 129 6.42 -4.26 0.39
N PHE A 130 6.78 -4.43 -0.88
CA PHE A 130 7.22 -3.34 -1.76
C PHE A 130 6.51 -3.36 -3.11
N ASN A 131 6.35 -2.19 -3.70
CA ASN A 131 5.90 -2.00 -5.07
C ASN A 131 7.04 -2.24 -6.08
N ALA A 132 6.71 -2.22 -7.37
CA ALA A 132 7.68 -2.40 -8.46
C ALA A 132 8.75 -1.31 -8.54
N ASP A 133 8.44 -0.12 -8.04
CA ASP A 133 9.37 1.01 -7.92
C ASP A 133 10.19 0.97 -6.62
N ALA A 134 10.14 -0.15 -5.89
CA ALA A 134 10.77 -0.37 -4.58
C ALA A 134 10.25 0.54 -3.46
N SER A 135 9.14 1.26 -3.65
CA SER A 135 8.48 1.95 -2.54
C SER A 135 7.87 0.95 -1.55
N SER A 136 8.00 1.27 -0.26
CA SER A 136 7.46 0.46 0.83
C SER A 136 5.94 0.60 0.91
N VAL A 137 5.22 -0.51 0.80
CA VAL A 137 3.79 -0.61 1.16
C VAL A 137 3.64 -0.70 2.67
N GLY A 138 4.42 -1.59 3.29
CA GLY A 138 4.38 -1.82 4.72
C GLY A 138 5.51 -2.72 5.20
N LYS A 139 5.80 -2.64 6.49
CA LYS A 139 6.89 -3.39 7.12
C LYS A 139 6.49 -3.83 8.52
N VAL A 140 6.78 -5.09 8.85
CA VAL A 140 6.46 -5.69 10.15
C VAL A 140 7.73 -6.23 10.78
N THR A 141 8.05 -5.72 11.96
CA THR A 141 9.19 -6.17 12.75
C THR A 141 9.07 -7.64 13.14
N ILE A 142 10.18 -8.38 13.06
CA ILE A 142 10.26 -9.77 13.49
C ILE A 142 11.43 -10.00 14.47
N SER A 143 11.35 -11.06 15.27
CA SER A 143 12.42 -11.47 16.18
C SER A 143 12.59 -12.99 16.27
N PHE A 144 13.85 -13.40 16.40
CA PHE A 144 14.26 -14.79 16.54
C PHE A 144 14.53 -15.14 18.01
N ASN A 145 14.50 -16.44 18.36
CA ASN A 145 14.93 -16.97 19.67
C ASN A 145 16.45 -17.00 19.82
#